data_AF-Q9N144-F1
#
_entry.id   AF-Q9N144-F1
#
_cell.length_a   1.000
_cell.length_b   1.000
_cell.length_c   1.000
_cell.angle_alpha   90.00
_cell.angle_beta   90.00
_cell.angle_gamma   90.00
#
_symmetry.space_group_name_H-M   'P 1'
#
loop_
_entity.id
_entity.type
_entity.pdbx_description
1 polymer ?
#
loop_
_entity_poly.entity_id
_entity_poly.type
_entity_poly.pdbx_seq_one_letter_code
_entity_poly.pdbx_strand_id
1 'polypeptide(L)'
;ATITDIISALVTSTFIIEKQPPQVLKTQTKFAATVRLLVGGKLNVHMNPPQVKATIISEQQAKSLLKNENTRNECSGEILNNCCVMEYHQATGTLSAHFRNMSLKRIKRADRRGAESVTEEKFTVLFESQFSVGSNELVFQVKTLSLPVVVIV
;
A
#
# COMPACT_ATOMS: atom_id res chain seq x y z
N ALA A 1 -7.98 27.54 1.46
CA ALA A 1 -7.02 26.46 1.15
C ALA A 1 -6.08 26.99 0.08
N THR A 2 -4.77 26.83 0.27
CA THR A 2 -3.77 27.23 -0.73
C THR A 2 -3.80 26.22 -1.87
N ILE A 3 -3.42 26.60 -3.10
CA ILE A 3 -3.39 25.69 -4.27
C ILE A 3 -2.59 24.41 -3.95
N THR A 4 -1.48 24.54 -3.24
CA THR A 4 -0.62 23.42 -2.82
C THR A 4 -1.35 22.42 -1.92
N ASP A 5 -2.23 22.88 -1.02
CA ASP A 5 -3.01 22.02 -0.13
C ASP A 5 -3.99 21.16 -0.94
N ILE A 6 -4.62 21.76 -1.95
CA ILE A 6 -5.55 21.08 -2.85
C ILE A 6 -4.83 20.02 -3.68
N ILE A 7 -3.66 20.35 -4.23
CA ILE A 7 -2.84 19.40 -4.98
C ILE A 7 -2.40 18.25 -4.08
N SER A 8 -1.96 18.55 -2.85
CA SER A 8 -1.56 17.53 -1.88
C SER A 8 -2.70 16.59 -1.51
N ALA A 9 -3.88 17.12 -1.22
CA ALA A 9 -5.07 16.33 -0.94
C ALA A 9 -5.49 15.47 -2.15
N LEU A 10 -5.43 16.03 -3.37
CA LEU A 10 -5.77 15.33 -4.60
C LEU A 10 -4.80 14.17 -4.88
N VAL A 11 -3.49 14.42 -4.81
CA VAL A 11 -2.45 13.41 -5.07
C VAL A 11 -2.54 12.27 -4.06
N THR A 12 -2.67 12.59 -2.77
CA THR A 12 -2.76 11.58 -1.71
C THR A 12 -4.05 10.75 -1.80
N SER A 13 -5.18 11.37 -2.13
CA SER A 13 -6.49 10.70 -2.18
C SER A 13 -6.70 9.85 -3.44
N THR A 14 -5.91 10.08 -4.49
CA THR A 14 -6.03 9.38 -5.79
C THR A 14 -5.06 8.22 -5.95
N PHE A 15 -4.28 7.92 -4.90
CA PHE A 15 -3.48 6.70 -4.80
C PHE A 15 -4.35 5.59 -4.17
N ILE A 16 -4.90 4.73 -5.01
CA ILE A 16 -5.95 3.79 -4.62
C ILE A 16 -5.60 2.35 -4.99
N ILE A 17 -6.27 1.41 -4.32
CA ILE A 17 -6.17 -0.02 -4.64
C ILE A 17 -7.29 -0.36 -5.62
N GLU A 18 -6.93 -0.62 -6.88
CA GLU A 18 -7.86 -1.02 -7.94
C GLU A 18 -8.27 -2.49 -7.82
N LYS A 19 -7.30 -3.37 -7.48
CA LYS A 19 -7.56 -4.79 -7.19
C LYS A 19 -7.07 -5.10 -5.78
N GLN A 20 -8.00 -5.36 -4.87
CA GLN A 20 -7.71 -5.72 -3.49
C GLN A 20 -7.00 -7.09 -3.40
N PRO A 21 -6.09 -7.28 -2.42
CA PRO A 21 -5.64 -8.61 -2.07
C PRO A 21 -6.82 -9.44 -1.53
N PRO A 22 -6.76 -10.79 -1.58
CA PRO A 22 -7.75 -11.64 -0.94
C PRO A 22 -7.88 -11.33 0.56
N GLN A 23 -9.10 -11.30 1.08
CA GLN A 23 -9.37 -11.01 2.49
C GLN A 23 -8.91 -12.15 3.42
N VAL A 24 -8.67 -13.34 2.87
CA VAL A 24 -8.04 -14.46 3.57
C VAL A 24 -6.73 -14.77 2.87
N LEU A 25 -5.62 -14.48 3.54
CA LEU A 25 -4.27 -14.75 3.03
C LEU A 25 -3.72 -16.00 3.68
N LYS A 26 -3.35 -16.99 2.86
CA LYS A 26 -2.62 -18.16 3.34
C LYS A 26 -1.11 -17.93 3.22
N THR A 27 -0.36 -18.31 4.26
CA THR A 27 1.10 -18.25 4.20
C THR A 27 1.65 -19.14 3.07
N GLN A 28 2.81 -18.76 2.52
CA GLN A 28 3.48 -19.47 1.41
C GLN A 28 2.65 -19.61 0.12
N THR A 29 1.51 -18.92 0.04
CA THR A 29 0.64 -18.91 -1.13
C THR A 29 0.78 -17.58 -1.85
N LYS A 30 0.82 -17.64 -3.18
CA LYS A 30 0.88 -16.44 -4.01
C LYS A 30 -0.45 -15.69 -3.97
N PHE A 31 -0.38 -14.37 -3.89
CA PHE A 31 -1.51 -13.48 -4.04
C PHE A 31 -1.14 -12.27 -4.90
N ALA A 32 -2.17 -11.57 -5.37
CA ALA A 32 -2.02 -10.44 -6.25
C ALA A 32 -2.84 -9.24 -5.76
N ALA A 33 -2.36 -8.05 -6.09
CA ALA A 33 -3.07 -6.79 -5.88
C ALA A 33 -2.67 -5.79 -6.98
N THR A 34 -3.45 -4.73 -7.16
CA THR A 34 -3.12 -3.67 -8.11
C THR A 34 -3.41 -2.32 -7.49
N VAL A 35 -2.44 -1.43 -7.58
CA VAL A 35 -2.53 -0.05 -7.09
C VAL A 35 -2.50 0.88 -8.28
N ARG A 36 -3.24 1.99 -8.23
CA ARG A 36 -3.35 2.96 -9.31
C ARG A 36 -3.25 4.37 -8.79
N LEU A 37 -2.58 5.24 -9.54
CA LEU A 37 -2.55 6.68 -9.29
C LEU A 37 -3.38 7.38 -10.36
N LEU A 38 -4.58 7.85 -9.99
CA LEU A 38 -5.55 8.36 -10.98
C LEU A 38 -5.07 9.64 -11.68
N VAL A 39 -4.25 10.44 -11.02
CA VAL A 39 -3.70 11.70 -11.57
C VAL A 39 -2.31 11.56 -12.20
N GLY A 40 -1.71 10.36 -12.16
CA GLY A 40 -0.31 10.15 -12.52
C GLY A 40 0.02 10.47 -13.98
N GLY A 41 -0.93 10.26 -14.89
CA GLY A 41 -0.80 10.65 -16.29
C GLY A 41 -0.75 12.18 -16.48
N LYS A 42 -1.64 12.92 -15.81
CA LYS A 42 -1.76 14.38 -15.95
C LYS A 42 -0.68 15.16 -15.21
N LEU A 43 -0.14 14.60 -14.13
CA LEU A 43 0.96 15.19 -13.36
C LEU A 43 2.35 14.75 -13.84
N ASN A 44 2.43 14.07 -14.99
CA ASN A 44 3.68 13.57 -15.58
C ASN A 44 4.51 12.66 -14.66
N VAL A 45 3.90 12.05 -13.64
CA VAL A 45 4.56 11.10 -12.73
C VAL A 45 5.10 9.89 -13.51
N HIS A 46 4.44 9.54 -14.62
CA HIS A 46 4.87 8.47 -15.52
C HIS A 46 6.22 8.72 -16.23
N MET A 47 6.75 9.95 -16.23
CA MET A 47 8.08 10.24 -16.81
C MET A 47 9.23 9.69 -15.95
N ASN A 48 9.00 9.51 -14.65
CA ASN A 48 9.89 8.80 -13.75
C ASN A 48 9.04 7.88 -12.85
N PRO A 49 8.58 6.73 -13.38
CA PRO A 49 7.61 5.89 -12.69
C PRO A 49 8.14 5.45 -11.31
N PRO A 50 7.42 5.75 -10.22
CA PRO A 50 7.92 5.42 -8.89
C PRO A 50 7.76 3.93 -8.58
N GLN A 51 8.55 3.47 -7.62
CA GLN A 51 8.40 2.15 -7.02
C GLN A 51 7.37 2.20 -5.90
N VAL A 52 6.42 1.26 -5.93
CA VAL A 52 5.46 1.00 -4.87
C VAL A 52 5.96 -0.18 -4.03
N LYS A 53 5.94 -0.03 -2.71
CA LYS A 53 6.26 -1.08 -1.75
C LYS A 53 4.99 -1.51 -1.01
N ALA A 54 4.78 -2.81 -0.90
CA ALA A 54 3.71 -3.43 -0.13
C ALA A 54 4.28 -3.98 1.20
N THR A 55 3.62 -3.72 2.31
CA THR A 55 3.98 -4.27 3.63
C THR A 55 2.72 -4.72 4.35
N ILE A 56 2.81 -5.78 5.16
CA ILE A 56 1.70 -6.20 6.02
C ILE A 56 1.87 -5.58 7.41
N ILE A 57 0.81 -4.96 7.90
CA ILE A 57 0.77 -4.32 9.22
C ILE A 57 -0.48 -4.78 9.98
N SER A 58 -0.42 -4.74 11.31
CA SER A 58 -1.55 -5.09 12.17
C SER A 58 -2.59 -3.97 12.21
N GLU A 59 -3.78 -4.28 12.71
CA GLU A 59 -4.81 -3.25 12.96
C GLU A 59 -4.31 -2.12 13.88
N GLN A 60 -3.54 -2.45 14.92
CA GLN A 60 -2.96 -1.44 15.82
C GLN A 60 -2.00 -0.52 15.07
N GLN A 61 -1.10 -1.09 14.26
CA GLN A 61 -0.16 -0.32 13.45
C GLN A 61 -0.87 0.56 12.42
N ALA A 62 -1.94 0.05 11.79
CA ALA A 62 -2.76 0.82 10.87
C ALA A 62 -3.45 2.01 11.57
N LYS A 63 -4.00 1.80 12.78
CA LYS A 63 -4.60 2.88 13.60
C LYS A 63 -3.58 3.95 13.98
N SER A 64 -2.38 3.57 14.40
CA SER A 64 -1.29 4.51 14.71
C SER A 64 -0.82 5.27 13.47
N LEU A 65 -0.76 4.61 12.32
CA LEU A 65 -0.42 5.25 11.03
C LEU A 65 -1.44 6.33 10.65
N LEU A 66 -2.74 6.09 10.84
CA LEU A 66 -3.78 7.08 10.58
C LEU A 66 -3.73 8.29 11.54
N LYS A 67 -3.12 8.12 12.72
CA LYS A 67 -2.86 9.21 13.69
C LYS A 67 -1.54 9.93 13.46
N ASN A 68 -0.80 9.60 12.39
CA ASN A 68 0.56 10.10 12.11
C ASN A 68 1.57 9.82 13.23
N GLU A 69 1.36 8.75 14.01
CA GLU A 69 2.36 8.30 14.98
C GLU A 69 3.52 7.62 14.23
N ASN A 70 4.76 7.89 14.65
CA ASN A 70 5.96 7.34 14.02
C ASN A 70 6.03 5.81 14.20
N THR A 71 5.48 5.08 13.23
CA THR A 71 5.47 3.60 13.16
C THR A 71 6.55 3.05 12.23
N ARG A 72 7.57 3.85 11.92
CA ARG A 72 8.46 3.70 10.73
C ARG A 72 9.15 2.34 10.55
N ASN A 73 9.21 1.46 11.55
CA ASN A 73 10.01 0.24 11.48
C ASN A 73 9.32 -1.05 11.96
N GLU A 74 8.02 -1.03 12.28
CA GLU A 74 7.34 -2.24 12.73
C GLU A 74 6.41 -2.76 11.62
N CYS A 75 6.89 -3.70 10.82
CA CYS A 75 6.00 -4.51 9.99
C CYS A 75 5.52 -5.74 10.78
N SER A 76 4.30 -6.17 10.54
CA SER A 76 3.73 -7.37 11.17
C SER A 76 4.09 -8.65 10.41
N GLY A 77 4.91 -8.59 9.37
CA GLY A 77 5.26 -9.79 8.59
C GLY A 77 6.15 -9.51 7.39
N GLU A 78 6.60 -10.58 6.74
CA GLU A 78 7.49 -10.57 5.58
C GLU A 78 6.71 -10.99 4.33
N ILE A 79 6.48 -10.05 3.41
CA ILE A 79 5.94 -10.34 2.07
C ILE A 79 7.12 -10.41 1.09
N LEU A 80 7.22 -11.50 0.34
CA LEU A 80 8.14 -11.63 -0.79
C LEU A 80 7.56 -10.98 -2.04
N ASN A 81 8.44 -10.51 -2.94
CA ASN A 81 8.06 -9.82 -4.19
C ASN A 81 7.14 -8.61 -3.94
N ASN A 82 7.44 -7.87 -2.88
CA ASN A 82 6.59 -6.81 -2.36
C ASN A 82 6.92 -5.41 -2.92
N CYS A 83 7.81 -5.31 -3.90
CA CYS A 83 8.08 -4.05 -4.60
C CYS A 83 7.71 -4.18 -6.08
N CYS A 84 7.08 -3.14 -6.64
CA CYS A 84 6.68 -3.09 -8.04
C CYS A 84 6.80 -1.65 -8.56
N VAL A 85 7.44 -1.46 -9.70
CA VAL A 85 7.51 -0.15 -10.37
C VAL A 85 6.17 0.10 -11.07
N MET A 86 5.66 1.33 -11.01
CA MET A 86 4.44 1.69 -11.73
C MET A 86 4.67 1.63 -13.25
N GLU A 87 3.66 1.19 -13.99
CA GLU A 87 3.65 1.09 -15.45
C GLU A 87 2.60 2.04 -16.01
N TYR A 88 2.95 2.79 -17.05
CA TYR A 88 2.04 3.71 -17.73
C TYR A 88 1.56 3.13 -19.06
N HIS A 89 0.26 2.91 -19.17
CA HIS A 89 -0.38 2.46 -20.40
C HIS A 89 -0.88 3.67 -21.19
N GLN A 90 -0.20 4.00 -22.30
CA GLN A 90 -0.51 5.19 -23.10
C GLN A 90 -1.92 5.16 -23.71
N ALA A 91 -2.39 4.01 -24.18
CA ALA A 91 -3.69 3.87 -24.82
C ALA A 91 -4.86 4.19 -23.87
N THR A 92 -4.71 3.87 -22.58
CA THR A 92 -5.74 4.06 -21.55
C THR A 92 -5.45 5.24 -20.62
N GLY A 93 -4.24 5.81 -20.69
CA GLY A 93 -3.77 6.87 -19.79
C GLY A 93 -3.62 6.43 -18.33
N THR A 94 -3.41 5.13 -18.08
CA THR A 94 -3.42 4.57 -16.71
C THR A 94 -2.02 4.35 -16.18
N LEU A 95 -1.75 4.85 -14.97
CA LEU A 95 -0.53 4.59 -14.22
C LEU A 95 -0.83 3.64 -13.05
N SER A 96 -0.33 2.41 -13.09
CA SER A 96 -0.64 1.35 -12.13
C SER A 96 0.56 0.48 -11.76
N ALA A 97 0.59 -0.07 -10.55
CA ALA A 97 1.55 -1.08 -10.12
C ALA A 97 0.83 -2.44 -9.97
N HIS A 98 1.28 -3.44 -10.73
CA HIS A 98 0.68 -4.77 -10.78
C HIS A 98 1.51 -5.79 -9.98
N PHE A 99 1.09 -6.04 -8.74
CA PHE A 99 1.68 -7.08 -7.91
C PHE A 99 1.07 -8.43 -8.27
N ARG A 100 1.79 -9.25 -9.04
CA ARG A 100 1.27 -10.53 -9.56
C ARG A 100 1.61 -11.75 -8.70
N ASN A 101 2.73 -11.70 -7.98
CA ASN A 101 3.35 -12.86 -7.34
C ASN A 101 3.81 -12.57 -5.90
N MET A 102 3.09 -11.74 -5.16
CA MET A 102 3.40 -11.51 -3.74
C MET A 102 3.17 -12.80 -2.95
N SER A 103 3.96 -13.05 -1.92
CA SER A 103 3.79 -14.22 -1.05
C SER A 103 4.10 -13.87 0.40
N LEU A 104 3.16 -14.13 1.30
CA LEU A 104 3.37 -13.90 2.73
C LEU A 104 4.19 -15.06 3.31
N LYS A 105 5.44 -14.79 3.67
CA LYS A 105 6.39 -15.80 4.18
C LYS A 105 6.31 -15.96 5.69
N ARG A 106 6.18 -14.86 6.43
CA ARG A 106 6.10 -14.84 7.90
C ARG A 106 5.10 -13.79 8.36
N ILE A 107 4.44 -14.06 9.48
CA ILE A 107 3.55 -13.13 10.16
C ILE A 107 3.90 -13.12 11.65
N LYS A 108 4.09 -11.94 12.22
CA LYS A 108 4.21 -11.68 13.67
C LYS A 108 2.82 -11.39 14.19
N ARG A 109 2.44 -12.07 15.26
CA ARG A 109 1.17 -11.90 15.96
C ARG A 109 1.44 -11.31 17.33
N ALA A 110 0.48 -10.60 17.90
CA ALA A 110 0.58 -10.14 19.28
C ALA A 110 0.58 -11.33 20.26
N ASP A 111 1.38 -11.23 21.33
CA ASP A 111 1.34 -12.20 22.43
C ASP A 111 -0.03 -12.12 23.11
N ARG A 112 -0.80 -13.22 23.05
CA ARG A 112 -2.18 -13.21 23.54
C ARG A 112 -2.26 -13.36 25.05
N ARG A 113 -3.21 -12.66 25.64
CA ARG A 113 -3.78 -12.95 26.96
C ARG A 113 -5.29 -13.18 26.78
N GLY A 114 -5.79 -14.41 26.94
CA GLY A 114 -7.23 -14.70 26.95
C GLY A 114 -7.75 -15.62 25.83
N ALA A 115 -9.07 -15.57 25.59
CA ALA A 115 -9.86 -16.50 24.78
C ALA A 115 -10.01 -16.13 23.28
N GLU A 116 -9.20 -15.20 22.75
CA GLU A 116 -9.33 -14.72 21.37
C GLU A 116 -8.80 -15.74 20.33
N SER A 117 -9.61 -16.01 19.30
CA SER A 117 -9.25 -16.96 18.23
C SER A 117 -8.21 -16.39 17.27
N VAL A 118 -7.34 -17.26 16.74
CA VAL A 118 -6.29 -16.87 15.76
C VAL A 118 -6.85 -16.28 14.48
N THR A 119 -8.08 -16.65 14.17
CA THR A 119 -8.81 -16.24 12.98
C THR A 119 -9.41 -14.84 13.08
N GLU A 120 -9.36 -14.18 14.24
CA GLU A 120 -9.98 -12.85 14.45
C GLU A 120 -8.99 -11.69 14.31
N GLU A 121 -7.69 -11.98 14.39
CA GLU A 121 -6.64 -10.97 14.26
C GLU A 121 -6.61 -10.40 12.83
N LYS A 122 -6.85 -9.10 12.72
CA LYS A 122 -6.91 -8.37 11.44
C LYS A 122 -5.58 -7.70 11.12
N PHE A 123 -5.22 -7.79 9.85
CA PHE A 123 -4.09 -7.13 9.23
C PHE A 123 -4.57 -6.29 8.05
N THR A 124 -3.68 -5.50 7.49
CA THR A 124 -3.90 -4.82 6.21
C THR A 124 -2.58 -4.77 5.44
N VAL A 125 -2.67 -4.77 4.12
CA VAL A 125 -1.52 -4.53 3.25
C VAL A 125 -1.44 -3.02 2.99
N LEU A 126 -0.40 -2.39 3.53
CA LEU A 126 -0.03 -1.02 3.26
C LEU A 126 0.76 -0.96 1.95
N PHE A 127 0.27 -0.17 1.00
CA PHE A 127 1.02 0.21 -0.18
C PHE A 127 1.53 1.64 -0.01
N GLU A 128 2.82 1.84 -0.25
CA GLU A 128 3.47 3.15 -0.13
C GLU A 128 4.34 3.44 -1.35
N SER A 129 4.42 4.72 -1.72
CA SER A 129 5.22 5.19 -2.85
C SER A 129 5.66 6.63 -2.60
N GLN A 130 6.79 7.02 -3.20
CA GLN A 130 7.28 8.38 -3.20
C GLN A 130 7.62 8.81 -4.62
N PHE A 131 7.21 10.02 -5.00
CA PHE A 131 7.52 10.62 -6.30
C PHE A 131 7.51 12.15 -6.23
N SER A 132 8.08 12.76 -7.26
CA SER A 132 8.12 14.21 -7.41
C SER A 132 7.25 14.69 -8.57
N VAL A 133 6.70 15.90 -8.45
CA VAL A 133 5.92 16.59 -9.50
C VAL A 133 6.51 17.98 -9.70
N GLY A 134 6.40 18.53 -10.92
CA GLY A 134 6.83 19.89 -11.24
C GLY A 134 8.34 20.08 -11.12
N SER A 135 9.14 19.30 -11.85
CA SER A 135 10.61 19.43 -11.87
C SER A 135 11.28 19.33 -10.48
N ASN A 136 10.76 18.45 -9.61
CA ASN A 136 11.23 18.22 -8.23
C ASN A 136 10.89 19.31 -7.21
N GLU A 137 9.99 20.24 -7.52
CA GLU A 137 9.51 21.23 -6.53
C GLU A 137 8.65 20.61 -5.44
N LEU A 138 7.82 19.61 -5.79
CA LEU A 138 6.91 18.96 -4.85
C LEU A 138 7.21 17.46 -4.75
N VAL A 139 7.56 17.01 -3.55
CA VAL A 139 7.77 15.60 -3.23
C VAL A 139 6.56 15.07 -2.47
N PHE A 140 5.91 14.05 -3.02
CA PHE A 140 4.75 13.41 -2.40
C PHE A 140 5.13 12.04 -1.84
N GLN A 141 4.67 11.78 -0.61
CA GLN A 141 4.61 10.45 -0.05
C GLN A 141 3.14 10.03 0.00
N VAL A 142 2.80 8.99 -0.73
CA VAL A 142 1.43 8.48 -0.80
C VAL A 142 1.36 7.11 -0.16
N LYS A 143 0.25 6.85 0.52
CA LYS A 143 -0.03 5.61 1.23
C LYS A 143 -1.49 5.23 1.05
N THR A 144 -1.75 3.95 0.89
CA THR A 144 -3.12 3.42 0.85
C THR A 144 -3.16 2.05 1.54
N LEU A 145 -4.25 1.79 2.26
CA LEU A 145 -4.45 0.57 3.04
C LEU A 145 -5.44 -0.33 2.32
N SER A 146 -5.14 -1.62 2.24
CA SER A 146 -6.12 -2.60 1.77
C SER A 146 -7.29 -2.70 2.73
N LEU A 147 -8.38 -3.31 2.25
CA LEU A 147 -9.39 -3.83 3.16
C LEU A 147 -8.74 -4.75 4.20
N PRO A 148 -9.33 -4.88 5.40
CA PRO A 148 -8.83 -5.79 6.42
C PRO A 148 -8.71 -7.21 5.87
N VAL A 149 -7.59 -7.87 6.18
CA VAL A 149 -7.29 -9.25 5.82
C VAL A 149 -7.04 -10.09 7.07
N VAL A 150 -7.37 -11.37 7.00
CA VAL A 150 -7.04 -12.39 8.00
C VAL A 150 -5.97 -13.29 7.41
N VAL A 151 -5.00 -13.68 8.24
CA VAL A 151 -3.92 -14.58 7.82
C VAL A 151 -4.14 -15.98 8.40
N ILE A 152 -4.06 -16.99 7.53
CA ILE A 152 -4.11 -18.41 7.88
C ILE A 152 -2.80 -19.11 7.48
N VAL A 153 -2.50 -20.24 8.12
CA VAL A 153 -1.28 -21.02 7.87
C VAL A 153 -1.54 -22.12 6.85
#